data_AF-A0A7S4HZ09-F1
#
_entry.id   AF-A0A7S4HZ09-F1
#
_cell.length_a   1.000
_cell.length_b   1.000
_cell.length_c   1.000
_cell.angle_alpha   90.00
_cell.angle_beta   90.00
_cell.angle_gamma   90.00
#
_symmetry.space_group_name_H-M   'P 1'
#
loop_
_entity.id
_entity.type
_entity.pdbx_description
1 polymer ?
#
loop_
_entity_poly.entity_id
_entity_poly.type
_entity_poly.pdbx_seq_one_letter_code
_entity_poly.pdbx_strand_id
1 'polypeptide(L)'
;CAREYERALHLLFTDEYPHEKPSQKQFRAIAADHWGDWNDLKRAANEYVDNIRDVKLHMKVLDNLIRDPQDYLGAFMKFPKHLRAIWLSAYQSFLWNTMASLYLQKFLTNTNFENQFLSPSLTQLGTLAFYQDITEQETVQLKRVLLPMISKRTAIQPQPLLEEVIEETLDMMRVQMDDLVVPSPRDCFFTNISRNLIEFPHSMSH
;
A
#
# COMPACT_ATOMS: atom_id res chain seq x y z
N CYS A 1 5.47 11.68 6.33
CA CYS A 1 4.72 11.46 5.10
C CYS A 1 5.24 12.58 4.25
N ALA A 2 5.88 12.27 3.13
CA ALA A 2 6.71 13.24 2.41
C ALA A 2 5.94 14.47 1.88
N ARG A 3 4.59 14.48 2.01
CA ARG A 3 3.70 15.55 1.52
C ARG A 3 3.87 15.82 0.02
N GLU A 4 4.37 14.82 -0.71
CA GLU A 4 4.57 14.83 -2.14
C GLU A 4 3.23 14.56 -2.86
N TYR A 5 2.23 15.44 -2.66
CA TYR A 5 0.91 15.28 -3.29
C TYR A 5 1.00 15.31 -4.82
N GLU A 6 1.96 16.04 -5.38
CA GLU A 6 2.27 16.00 -6.80
C GLU A 6 2.63 14.58 -7.25
N ARG A 7 3.59 13.94 -6.56
CA ARG A 7 4.02 12.58 -6.87
C ARG A 7 2.89 11.57 -6.64
N ALA A 8 2.10 11.75 -5.58
CA ALA A 8 0.94 10.89 -5.33
C ALA A 8 -0.09 11.00 -6.46
N LEU A 9 -0.37 12.21 -6.96
CA LEU A 9 -1.22 12.41 -8.12
C LEU A 9 -0.59 11.84 -9.39
N HIS A 10 0.70 12.02 -9.60
CA HIS A 10 1.41 11.45 -10.75
C HIS A 10 1.24 9.94 -10.77
N LEU A 11 1.53 9.24 -9.67
CA LEU A 11 1.31 7.79 -9.56
C LEU A 11 -0.15 7.42 -9.85
N LEU A 12 -1.10 8.13 -9.26
CA LEU A 12 -2.53 7.86 -9.50
C LEU A 12 -2.95 8.06 -10.96
N PHE A 13 -2.26 8.94 -11.70
CA PHE A 13 -2.58 9.29 -13.09
C PHE A 13 -1.81 8.45 -14.10
N THR A 14 -0.64 7.91 -13.76
CA THR A 14 0.25 7.27 -14.74
C THR A 14 0.52 5.79 -14.46
N ASP A 15 0.31 5.30 -13.23
CA ASP A 15 0.68 3.92 -12.87
C ASP A 15 -0.31 2.90 -13.48
N GLU A 16 0.19 2.01 -14.34
CA GLU A 16 -0.62 1.05 -15.09
C GLU A 16 -1.01 -0.17 -14.26
N TYR A 17 -2.23 -0.68 -14.47
CA TYR A 17 -2.67 -1.95 -13.88
C TYR A 17 -3.12 -2.92 -14.98
N PRO A 18 -2.59 -4.16 -15.06
CA PRO A 18 -2.84 -5.05 -16.19
C PRO A 18 -4.32 -5.28 -16.52
N HIS A 19 -5.16 -5.36 -15.49
CA HIS A 19 -6.59 -5.63 -15.59
C HIS A 19 -7.47 -4.37 -15.53
N GLU A 20 -6.89 -3.17 -15.75
CA GLU A 20 -7.67 -1.94 -15.81
C GLU A 20 -8.48 -1.81 -17.11
N LYS A 21 -9.53 -0.99 -17.06
CA LYS A 21 -10.40 -0.73 -18.21
C LYS A 21 -9.64 -0.02 -19.33
N PRO A 22 -9.98 -0.25 -20.62
CA PRO A 22 -9.34 0.46 -21.74
C PRO A 22 -9.35 1.98 -21.61
N SER A 23 -10.47 2.57 -21.14
CA SER A 23 -10.61 4.01 -20.89
C SER A 23 -9.64 4.55 -19.83
N GLN A 24 -9.28 3.73 -18.84
CA GLN A 24 -8.29 4.10 -17.84
C GLN A 24 -6.89 4.02 -18.44
N LYS A 25 -6.55 2.97 -19.20
CA LYS A 25 -5.28 2.87 -19.94
C LYS A 25 -5.04 4.08 -20.85
N GLN A 26 -6.05 4.44 -21.65
CA GLN A 26 -6.01 5.62 -22.53
C GLN A 26 -5.72 6.89 -21.75
N PHE A 27 -6.45 7.10 -20.65
CA PHE A 27 -6.23 8.27 -19.81
C PHE A 27 -4.81 8.32 -19.23
N ARG A 28 -4.25 7.19 -18.79
CA ARG A 28 -2.90 7.14 -18.23
C ARG A 28 -1.83 7.48 -19.25
N ALA A 29 -1.94 6.95 -20.46
CA ALA A 29 -1.05 7.28 -21.56
C ALA A 29 -1.07 8.80 -21.84
N ILE A 30 -2.27 9.38 -21.96
CA ILE A 30 -2.44 10.83 -22.14
C ILE A 30 -1.85 11.61 -20.95
N ALA A 31 -2.08 11.15 -19.72
CA ALA A 31 -1.57 11.83 -18.54
C ALA A 31 -0.04 11.80 -18.45
N ALA A 32 0.60 10.72 -18.91
CA ALA A 32 2.05 10.62 -18.99
C ALA A 32 2.64 11.58 -20.03
N ASP A 33 2.00 11.73 -21.18
CA ASP A 33 2.46 12.60 -22.28
C ASP A 33 2.24 14.09 -22.01
N HIS A 34 1.18 14.44 -21.27
CA HIS A 34 0.74 15.82 -21.06
C HIS A 34 0.85 16.30 -19.60
N TRP A 35 1.65 15.63 -18.77
CA TRP A 35 1.80 16.00 -17.35
C TRP A 35 2.26 17.45 -17.19
N GLY A 36 1.56 18.22 -16.35
CA GLY A 36 1.83 19.64 -16.13
C GLY A 36 1.11 20.60 -17.07
N ASP A 37 0.70 20.18 -18.28
CA ASP A 37 -0.22 20.94 -19.14
C ASP A 37 -1.66 20.49 -18.91
N TRP A 38 -2.26 20.98 -17.82
CA TRP A 38 -3.58 20.52 -17.37
C TRP A 38 -4.71 20.80 -18.36
N ASN A 39 -4.59 21.87 -19.15
CA ASN A 39 -5.60 22.20 -20.18
C ASN A 39 -5.49 21.22 -21.34
N ASP A 40 -4.27 20.96 -21.82
CA ASP A 40 -4.06 20.05 -22.94
C ASP A 40 -4.36 18.60 -22.56
N LEU A 41 -3.94 18.17 -21.37
CA LEU A 41 -4.28 16.85 -20.83
C LEU A 41 -5.80 16.67 -20.76
N LYS A 42 -6.54 17.65 -20.22
CA LYS A 42 -8.00 17.57 -20.15
C LYS A 42 -8.65 17.57 -21.53
N ARG A 43 -8.12 18.34 -22.49
CA ARG A 43 -8.61 18.36 -23.88
C ARG A 43 -8.42 16.99 -24.53
N ALA A 44 -7.19 16.46 -24.50
CA ALA A 44 -6.85 15.15 -25.03
C ALA A 44 -7.67 14.03 -24.37
N ALA A 45 -7.88 14.08 -23.05
CA ALA A 45 -8.73 13.11 -22.35
C ALA A 45 -10.19 13.14 -22.85
N ASN A 46 -10.77 14.32 -23.12
CA ASN A 46 -12.13 14.39 -23.68
C ASN A 46 -12.22 13.91 -25.13
N GLU A 47 -11.13 14.03 -25.90
CA GLU A 47 -11.08 13.67 -27.31
C GLU A 47 -10.83 12.16 -27.52
N TYR A 48 -9.94 11.57 -26.72
CA TYR A 48 -9.39 10.23 -26.99
C TYR A 48 -9.77 9.16 -25.97
N VAL A 49 -10.39 9.49 -24.84
CA VAL A 49 -10.87 8.48 -23.88
C VAL A 49 -12.29 8.03 -24.26
N ASP A 50 -12.43 6.76 -24.63
CA ASP A 50 -13.70 6.20 -25.16
C ASP A 50 -14.88 6.36 -24.21
N ASN A 51 -14.64 6.28 -22.89
CA ASN A 51 -15.65 6.47 -21.86
C ASN A 51 -15.15 7.36 -20.73
N ILE A 52 -15.36 8.66 -20.90
CA ILE A 52 -14.95 9.68 -19.92
C ILE A 52 -15.54 9.46 -18.50
N ARG A 53 -16.66 8.73 -18.37
CA ARG A 53 -17.27 8.44 -17.06
C ARG A 53 -16.37 7.55 -16.20
N ASP A 54 -15.57 6.68 -16.81
CA ASP A 54 -14.64 5.80 -16.09
C ASP A 54 -13.48 6.57 -15.44
N VAL A 55 -13.20 7.80 -15.90
CA VAL A 55 -12.14 8.68 -15.41
C VAL A 55 -12.67 9.98 -14.81
N LYS A 56 -13.98 10.04 -14.49
CA LYS A 56 -14.65 11.25 -13.97
C LYS A 56 -13.97 11.86 -12.73
N LEU A 57 -13.37 11.05 -11.87
CA LEU A 57 -12.64 11.56 -10.70
C LEU A 57 -11.36 12.28 -11.13
N HIS A 58 -10.61 11.74 -12.09
CA HIS A 58 -9.45 12.41 -12.68
C HIS A 58 -9.85 13.74 -13.34
N MET A 59 -10.99 13.78 -14.04
CA MET A 59 -11.49 15.04 -14.62
C MET A 59 -11.75 16.12 -13.56
N LYS A 60 -12.29 15.75 -12.39
CA LYS A 60 -12.47 16.70 -11.27
C LYS A 60 -11.15 17.18 -10.67
N VAL A 61 -10.13 16.33 -10.66
CA VAL A 61 -8.79 16.68 -10.22
C VAL A 61 -8.18 17.68 -11.21
N LEU A 62 -8.30 17.43 -12.52
CA LEU A 62 -7.87 18.34 -13.57
C LEU A 62 -8.60 19.69 -13.50
N ASP A 63 -9.90 19.72 -13.22
CA ASP A 63 -10.64 20.97 -12.99
C ASP A 63 -10.03 21.81 -11.87
N ASN A 64 -9.48 21.18 -10.83
CA ASN A 64 -8.79 21.89 -9.76
C ASN A 64 -7.45 22.45 -10.25
N LEU A 65 -6.65 21.61 -10.92
CA LEU A 65 -5.30 21.97 -11.39
C LEU A 65 -5.31 23.00 -12.52
N ILE A 66 -6.36 23.05 -13.35
CA ILE A 66 -6.54 24.13 -14.33
C ILE A 66 -6.75 25.48 -13.63
N ARG A 67 -7.50 25.49 -12.52
CA ARG A 67 -7.76 26.72 -11.75
C ARG A 67 -6.55 27.12 -10.91
N ASP A 68 -5.87 26.16 -10.33
CA ASP A 68 -4.68 26.35 -9.50
C ASP A 68 -3.66 25.22 -9.77
N PRO A 69 -2.69 25.44 -10.69
CA PRO A 69 -1.76 24.40 -11.15
C PRO A 69 -0.84 23.81 -10.09
N GLN A 70 -0.68 24.46 -8.94
CA GLN A 70 0.22 24.03 -7.87
C GLN A 70 -0.53 23.50 -6.63
N ASP A 71 -1.87 23.58 -6.61
CA ASP A 71 -2.71 23.07 -5.53
C ASP A 71 -2.92 21.55 -5.63
N TYR A 72 -1.82 20.80 -5.52
CA TYR A 72 -1.84 19.34 -5.56
C TYR A 72 -2.61 18.73 -4.37
N LEU A 73 -2.57 19.37 -3.19
CA LEU A 73 -3.35 18.94 -2.04
C LEU A 73 -4.85 19.10 -2.29
N GLY A 74 -5.32 20.27 -2.75
CA GLY A 74 -6.72 20.49 -3.06
C GLY A 74 -7.21 19.66 -4.25
N ALA A 75 -6.33 19.35 -5.19
CA ALA A 75 -6.56 18.42 -6.28
C ALA A 75 -6.72 16.97 -5.75
N PHE A 76 -5.81 16.50 -4.90
CA PHE A 76 -5.91 15.19 -4.23
C PHE A 76 -7.17 15.07 -3.35
N MET A 77 -7.62 16.20 -2.76
CA MET A 77 -8.86 16.24 -1.98
C MET A 77 -10.14 16.05 -2.83
N LYS A 78 -10.07 16.11 -4.17
CA LYS A 78 -11.22 15.83 -5.05
C LYS A 78 -11.60 14.36 -5.10
N PHE A 79 -10.69 13.45 -4.76
CA PHE A 79 -11.04 12.06 -4.57
C PHE A 79 -12.02 11.92 -3.39
N PRO A 80 -12.93 10.94 -3.40
CA PRO A 80 -13.74 10.64 -2.23
C PRO A 80 -12.86 10.22 -1.04
N LYS A 81 -13.28 10.59 0.18
CA LYS A 81 -12.61 10.23 1.43
C LYS A 81 -12.30 8.73 1.55
N HIS A 82 -13.23 7.86 1.14
CA HIS A 82 -13.04 6.42 1.24
C HIS A 82 -11.90 5.91 0.36
N LEU A 83 -11.68 6.48 -0.84
CA LEU A 83 -10.55 6.09 -1.70
C LEU A 83 -9.22 6.49 -1.08
N ARG A 84 -9.12 7.72 -0.56
CA ARG A 84 -7.92 8.15 0.18
C ARG A 84 -7.60 7.26 1.37
N ALA A 85 -8.63 6.86 2.11
CA ALA A 85 -8.49 5.95 3.25
C ALA A 85 -8.02 4.55 2.81
N ILE A 86 -8.54 4.04 1.68
CA ILE A 86 -8.11 2.76 1.11
C ILE A 86 -6.63 2.81 0.73
N TRP A 87 -6.16 3.84 0.03
CA TRP A 87 -4.74 3.96 -0.35
C TRP A 87 -3.82 3.99 0.87
N LEU A 88 -4.21 4.75 1.91
CA LEU A 88 -3.44 4.81 3.15
C LEU A 88 -3.41 3.45 3.88
N SER A 89 -4.55 2.78 3.96
CA SER A 89 -4.68 1.46 4.58
C SER A 89 -3.90 0.38 3.80
N ALA A 90 -3.87 0.48 2.47
CA ALA A 90 -3.10 -0.41 1.61
C ALA A 90 -1.61 -0.24 1.85
N TYR A 91 -1.11 1.00 1.90
CA TYR A 91 0.29 1.27 2.24
C TYR A 91 0.66 0.76 3.64
N GLN A 92 -0.19 0.97 4.64
CA GLN A 92 0.07 0.46 5.99
C GLN A 92 0.05 -1.08 6.04
N SER A 93 -0.82 -1.72 5.27
CA SER A 93 -0.86 -3.19 5.17
C SER A 93 0.35 -3.73 4.42
N PHE A 94 0.87 -3.00 3.43
CA PHE A 94 2.12 -3.34 2.76
C PHE A 94 3.30 -3.36 3.73
N LEU A 95 3.47 -2.31 4.54
CA LEU A 95 4.48 -2.27 5.60
C LEU A 95 4.34 -3.44 6.58
N TRP A 96 3.10 -3.75 6.97
CA TRP A 96 2.82 -4.90 7.85
C TRP A 96 3.22 -6.23 7.21
N ASN A 97 2.91 -6.45 5.93
CA ASN A 97 3.29 -7.68 5.23
C ASN A 97 4.82 -7.80 5.12
N THR A 98 5.53 -6.71 4.82
CA THR A 98 7.00 -6.70 4.79
C THR A 98 7.58 -7.07 6.15
N MET A 99 7.08 -6.46 7.24
CA MET A 99 7.49 -6.82 8.60
C MET A 99 7.19 -8.28 8.92
N ALA A 100 6.00 -8.78 8.57
CA ALA A 100 5.60 -10.16 8.81
C ALA A 100 6.55 -11.16 8.12
N SER A 101 6.90 -10.90 6.85
CA SER A 101 7.86 -11.71 6.11
C SER A 101 9.24 -11.71 6.75
N LEU A 102 9.78 -10.53 7.11
CA LEU A 102 11.09 -10.42 7.76
C LEU A 102 11.12 -11.07 9.14
N TYR A 103 10.05 -10.89 9.93
CA TYR A 103 9.92 -11.51 11.24
C TYR A 103 9.95 -13.03 11.12
N LEU A 104 9.14 -13.61 10.22
CA LEU A 104 9.13 -15.05 9.99
C LEU A 104 10.50 -15.54 9.53
N GLN A 105 11.13 -14.84 8.58
CA GLN A 105 12.46 -15.20 8.09
C GLN A 105 13.48 -15.27 9.22
N LYS A 106 13.60 -14.23 10.03
CA LYS A 106 14.58 -14.18 11.12
C LYS A 106 14.25 -15.17 12.24
N PHE A 107 12.97 -15.29 12.61
CA PHE A 107 12.53 -16.24 13.63
C PHE A 107 12.91 -17.67 13.27
N LEU A 108 12.74 -18.05 12.00
CA LEU A 108 12.97 -19.40 11.51
C LEU A 108 14.40 -19.64 11.00
N THR A 109 15.16 -18.59 10.62
CA THR A 109 16.58 -18.74 10.28
C THR A 109 17.38 -19.16 11.50
N ASN A 110 16.93 -18.77 12.69
CA ASN A 110 17.46 -19.26 13.95
C ASN A 110 17.15 -20.75 14.21
N THR A 111 16.29 -21.39 13.41
CA THR A 111 15.84 -22.78 13.57
C THR A 111 15.93 -23.68 12.34
N ASN A 112 16.28 -23.15 11.14
CA ASN A 112 16.58 -23.80 9.83
C ASN A 112 15.62 -23.38 8.65
N PHE A 113 15.65 -22.11 8.23
CA PHE A 113 14.68 -21.45 7.32
C PHE A 113 14.58 -21.99 5.87
N GLU A 114 15.69 -22.40 5.25
CA GLU A 114 15.71 -22.72 3.80
C GLU A 114 14.82 -23.93 3.43
N ASN A 115 14.52 -24.81 4.38
CA ASN A 115 13.66 -25.97 4.16
C ASN A 115 12.17 -25.71 4.47
N GLN A 116 11.80 -24.55 5.02
CA GLN A 116 10.51 -24.37 5.67
C GLN A 116 9.49 -23.55 4.87
N PHE A 117 9.89 -22.79 3.84
CA PHE A 117 9.03 -21.81 3.17
C PHE A 117 9.19 -21.78 1.66
N LEU A 118 8.74 -22.80 0.92
CA LEU A 118 8.63 -22.68 -0.54
C LEU A 118 7.46 -23.50 -1.11
N SER A 119 6.27 -22.91 -1.09
CA SER A 119 5.34 -23.13 -2.20
C SER A 119 4.62 -21.81 -2.49
N PRO A 120 5.17 -20.96 -3.37
CA PRO A 120 4.39 -19.88 -3.95
C PRO A 120 3.25 -20.53 -4.75
N SER A 121 2.07 -20.67 -4.15
CA SER A 121 0.90 -21.05 -4.94
C SER A 121 0.40 -19.78 -5.62
N LEU A 122 0.40 -19.81 -6.95
CA LEU A 122 -0.27 -18.79 -7.76
C LEU A 122 -1.77 -18.96 -7.54
N THR A 123 -2.32 -18.14 -6.66
CA THR A 123 -3.76 -18.02 -6.54
C THR A 123 -4.26 -16.87 -7.42
N GLN A 124 -5.56 -16.81 -7.70
CA GLN A 124 -6.17 -15.62 -8.30
C GLN A 124 -5.99 -14.36 -7.40
N LEU A 125 -5.57 -14.54 -6.15
CA LEU A 125 -5.33 -13.49 -5.17
C LEU A 125 -3.83 -13.11 -5.05
N GLY A 126 -2.96 -13.72 -5.86
CA GLY A 126 -1.51 -13.52 -5.85
C GLY A 126 -0.74 -14.71 -5.27
N THR A 127 0.55 -14.47 -4.99
CA THR A 127 1.46 -15.46 -4.42
C THR A 127 1.25 -15.55 -2.91
N LEU A 128 0.83 -16.72 -2.43
CA LEU A 128 0.74 -17.00 -1.00
C LEU A 128 1.95 -17.83 -0.55
N ALA A 129 2.48 -17.52 0.63
CA ALA A 129 3.52 -18.30 1.28
C ALA A 129 2.90 -19.32 2.22
N PHE A 130 3.24 -20.60 2.03
CA PHE A 130 2.86 -21.69 2.93
C PHE A 130 4.13 -22.23 3.60
N TYR A 131 3.99 -22.57 4.88
CA TYR A 131 5.04 -23.26 5.62
C TYR A 131 5.00 -24.77 5.32
N GLN A 132 6.16 -25.43 5.27
CA GLN A 132 6.28 -26.88 5.08
C GLN A 132 6.62 -27.59 6.39
N ASP A 133 7.70 -27.16 7.07
CA ASP A 133 8.27 -27.86 8.22
C ASP A 133 8.36 -26.97 9.48
N ILE A 134 7.23 -26.40 9.93
CA ILE A 134 7.17 -25.71 11.23
C ILE A 134 6.81 -26.73 12.32
N THR A 135 7.62 -26.79 13.39
CA THR A 135 7.38 -27.64 14.56
C THR A 135 6.17 -27.17 15.39
N GLU A 136 5.62 -28.05 16.22
CA GLU A 136 4.53 -27.68 17.13
C GLU A 136 4.94 -26.56 18.11
N GLN A 137 6.19 -26.59 18.59
CA GLN A 137 6.73 -25.56 19.48
C GLN A 137 6.81 -24.19 18.78
N GLU A 138 7.34 -24.13 17.56
CA GLU A 138 7.38 -22.90 16.76
C GLU A 138 5.97 -22.41 16.44
N THR A 139 5.04 -23.32 16.12
CA THR A 139 3.64 -22.96 15.90
C THR A 139 3.02 -22.30 17.12
N VAL A 140 3.22 -22.84 18.32
CA VAL A 140 2.70 -22.27 19.57
C VAL A 140 3.30 -20.88 19.83
N GLN A 141 4.58 -20.68 19.51
CA GLN A 141 5.25 -19.39 19.66
C GLN A 141 4.71 -18.36 18.65
N LEU A 142 4.66 -18.71 17.36
CA LEU A 142 4.19 -17.83 16.29
C LEU A 142 2.70 -17.44 16.44
N LYS A 143 1.85 -18.34 16.94
CA LYS A 143 0.43 -18.05 17.26
C LYS A 143 0.25 -16.92 18.28
N ARG A 144 1.26 -16.65 19.11
CA ARG A 144 1.23 -15.61 20.13
C ARG A 144 1.80 -14.27 19.63
N VAL A 145 2.38 -14.24 18.43
CA VAL A 145 3.00 -13.04 17.88
C VAL A 145 1.92 -12.13 17.32
N LEU A 146 1.84 -10.93 17.87
CA LEU A 146 1.01 -9.83 17.40
C LEU A 146 1.91 -8.74 16.83
N LEU A 147 1.91 -8.58 15.52
CA LEU A 147 2.66 -7.51 14.87
C LEU A 147 1.81 -6.24 14.79
N PRO A 148 2.35 -5.08 15.20
CA PRO A 148 1.63 -3.82 15.11
C PRO A 148 1.55 -3.33 13.67
N MET A 149 0.46 -2.67 13.31
CA MET A 149 0.43 -1.80 12.14
C MET A 149 1.13 -0.48 12.51
N ILE A 150 2.38 -0.34 12.08
CA ILE A 150 3.23 0.78 12.49
C ILE A 150 2.72 2.14 12.00
N SER A 151 2.91 3.13 12.85
CA SER A 151 2.59 4.54 12.65
C SER A 151 3.42 5.39 13.61
N LYS A 152 3.48 6.71 13.40
CA LYS A 152 4.12 7.65 14.35
C LYS A 152 3.63 7.52 15.80
N ARG A 153 2.41 7.01 16.02
CA ARG A 153 1.78 6.87 17.35
C ARG A 153 1.86 5.45 17.92
N THR A 154 2.47 4.52 17.19
CA THR A 154 2.53 3.13 17.61
C THR A 154 3.50 3.00 18.78
N ALA A 155 2.99 2.56 19.92
CA ALA A 155 3.83 2.20 21.06
C ALA A 155 4.39 0.80 20.83
N ILE A 156 5.71 0.71 20.66
CA ILE A 156 6.43 -0.55 20.48
C ILE A 156 6.90 -0.99 21.86
N GLN A 157 6.49 -2.19 22.28
CA GLN A 157 7.05 -2.79 23.49
C GLN A 157 8.45 -3.31 23.19
N PRO A 158 9.40 -3.21 24.14
CA PRO A 158 10.75 -3.69 23.93
C PRO A 158 10.79 -5.18 23.59
N GLN A 159 11.15 -5.48 22.34
CA GLN A 159 11.28 -6.83 21.81
C GLN A 159 12.35 -6.81 20.72
N PRO A 160 13.57 -7.33 20.96
CA PRO A 160 14.71 -7.13 20.07
C PRO A 160 14.46 -7.51 18.61
N LEU A 161 13.82 -8.66 18.38
CA LEU A 161 13.49 -9.11 17.03
C LEU A 161 12.47 -8.19 16.33
N LEU A 162 11.49 -7.66 17.07
CA LEU A 162 10.49 -6.75 16.51
C LEU A 162 11.12 -5.40 16.16
N GLU A 163 11.99 -4.88 17.02
CA GLU A 163 12.73 -3.64 16.80
C GLU A 163 13.59 -3.75 15.52
N GLU A 164 14.37 -4.82 15.40
CA GLU A 164 15.19 -5.10 14.22
C GLU A 164 14.34 -5.17 12.94
N VAL A 165 13.21 -5.88 12.97
CA VAL A 165 12.30 -6.01 11.83
C VAL A 165 11.68 -4.66 11.44
N ILE A 166 11.34 -3.82 12.41
CA ILE A 166 10.78 -2.48 12.15
C ILE A 166 11.84 -1.59 11.51
N GLU A 167 13.05 -1.56 12.07
CA GLU A 167 14.17 -0.78 11.54
C GLU A 167 14.50 -1.19 10.11
N GLU A 168 14.67 -2.48 9.85
CA GLU A 168 14.98 -2.99 8.50
C GLU A 168 13.86 -2.69 7.50
N THR A 169 12.59 -2.81 7.91
CA THR A 169 11.45 -2.47 7.05
C THR A 169 11.45 -0.98 6.69
N LEU A 170 11.67 -0.10 7.67
CA LEU A 170 11.71 1.35 7.46
C LEU A 170 12.87 1.74 6.54
N ASP A 171 14.04 1.11 6.70
CA ASP A 171 15.22 1.33 5.87
C ASP A 171 15.01 0.86 4.42
N MET A 172 14.47 -0.36 4.22
CA MET A 172 14.10 -0.88 2.90
C MET A 172 13.16 0.09 2.17
N MET A 173 12.22 0.67 2.91
CA MET A 173 11.21 1.56 2.38
C MET A 173 11.68 3.02 2.28
N ARG A 174 12.87 3.33 2.81
CA ARG A 174 13.44 4.68 2.88
C ARG A 174 12.48 5.68 3.52
N VAL A 175 11.81 5.26 4.59
CA VAL A 175 10.89 6.09 5.37
C VAL A 175 11.23 6.02 6.84
N GLN A 176 10.94 7.08 7.59
CA GLN A 176 11.12 7.10 9.03
C GLN A 176 9.79 6.85 9.75
N MET A 177 9.82 6.39 11.01
CA MET A 177 8.59 6.22 11.79
C MET A 177 7.80 7.54 11.89
N ASP A 178 8.51 8.67 12.00
CA ASP A 178 7.93 10.01 12.01
C ASP A 178 7.24 10.39 10.69
N ASP A 179 7.53 9.67 9.60
CA ASP A 179 6.83 9.82 8.34
C ASP A 179 5.46 9.13 8.31
N LEU A 180 5.18 8.22 9.23
CA LEU A 180 3.93 7.47 9.25
C LEU A 180 2.82 8.26 9.96
N VAL A 181 2.55 9.47 9.45
CA VAL A 181 1.50 10.39 9.90
C VAL A 181 0.91 11.16 8.71
N VAL A 182 -0.40 11.40 8.74
CA VAL A 182 -1.09 12.23 7.73
C VAL A 182 -1.52 13.54 8.40
N PRO A 183 -0.76 14.65 8.23
CA PRO A 183 -1.09 15.93 8.85
C PRO A 183 -2.30 16.61 8.18
N SER A 184 -2.47 16.38 6.87
CA SER A 184 -3.59 16.82 6.06
C SER A 184 -3.81 15.82 4.92
N PRO A 185 -5.04 15.64 4.41
CA PRO A 185 -6.30 16.00 5.07
C PRO A 185 -6.48 15.20 6.37
N ARG A 186 -7.16 15.77 7.37
CA ARG A 186 -7.37 15.14 8.70
C ARG A 186 -8.44 14.04 8.71
N ASP A 187 -8.91 13.62 7.54
CA ASP A 187 -9.99 12.66 7.38
C ASP A 187 -9.49 11.22 7.16
N CYS A 188 -8.19 11.04 6.93
CA CYS A 188 -7.52 9.75 6.84
C CYS A 188 -6.39 9.69 7.87
N PHE A 189 -6.19 8.53 8.48
CA PHE A 189 -5.15 8.32 9.49
C PHE A 189 -4.63 6.89 9.45
N PHE A 190 -3.37 6.71 9.82
CA PHE A 190 -2.81 5.39 10.09
C PHE A 190 -3.52 4.77 11.28
N THR A 191 -3.95 3.52 11.13
CA THR A 191 -4.56 2.75 12.22
C THR A 191 -3.49 2.33 13.22
N ASN A 192 -3.87 2.17 14.49
CA ASN A 192 -2.94 1.71 15.52
C ASN A 192 -3.51 0.43 16.15
N ILE A 193 -3.46 -0.64 15.38
CA ILE A 193 -3.95 -1.97 15.76
C ILE A 193 -2.83 -2.98 15.56
N SER A 194 -2.89 -4.11 16.26
CA SER A 194 -2.02 -5.26 16.01
C SER A 194 -2.79 -6.37 15.31
N ARG A 195 -2.07 -7.20 14.54
CA ARG A 195 -2.61 -8.36 13.82
C ARG A 195 -1.82 -9.60 14.19
N ASN A 196 -2.47 -10.76 14.19
CA ASN A 196 -1.78 -12.04 14.34
C ASN A 196 -0.81 -12.24 13.17
N LEU A 197 0.38 -12.77 13.48
CA LEU A 197 1.37 -13.09 12.45
C LEU A 197 0.94 -14.28 11.59
N ILE A 198 0.35 -15.31 12.21
CA ILE A 198 -0.16 -16.49 11.53
C ILE A 198 -1.62 -16.73 11.90
N GLU A 199 -2.41 -17.17 10.92
CA GLU A 199 -3.83 -17.49 11.07
C GLU A 199 -4.07 -18.96 10.69
N PHE A 200 -4.93 -19.63 11.45
CA PHE A 200 -5.31 -21.03 11.18
C PHE A 200 -6.79 -21.09 10.80
N PRO A 201 -7.13 -21.56 9.59
CA PRO A 201 -8.51 -21.74 9.20
C PRO A 201 -9.17 -22.80 10.10
N HIS A 202 -10.31 -22.46 10.71
CA HIS A 202 -11.00 -23.35 11.64
C HIS A 202 -11.85 -24.43 10.93
N SER A 203 -12.03 -24.33 9.61
CA SER A 203 -12.80 -25.29 8.82
C SER A 203 -12.35 -25.25 7.35
N MET A 204 -11.34 -26.03 6.98
CA MET A 204 -11.07 -26.32 5.56
C MET A 204 -11.78 -27.62 5.20
N SER A 205 -12.95 -27.51 4.56
CA SER A 205 -13.60 -28.66 3.94
C SER A 205 -12.84 -29.05 2.67
N HIS A 206 -12.48 -30.33 2.58
CA HIS A 206 -11.93 -30.95 1.36
C HIS A 206 -12.96 -31.01 0.23
#